data_AF-A0A1C9UM68-F1
#
_entry.id   AF-A0A1C9UM68-F1
#
_cell.length_a   1.000
_cell.length_b   1.000
_cell.length_c   1.000
_cell.angle_alpha   90.00
_cell.angle_beta   90.00
_cell.angle_gamma   90.00
#
_symmetry.space_group_name_H-M   'P 1'
#
loop_
_entity.id
_entity.type
_entity.pdbx_description
1 polymer ?
#
loop_
_entity_poly.entity_id
_entity_poly.type
_entity_poly.pdbx_seq_one_letter_code
_entity_poly.pdbx_strand_id
1 'polypeptide(L)'
;MKINRPLSPHLTIYKPQLTSTLSIFHRISGAFLAIMLFFSILFLKIGDLNLTFYYLYRYAFFFTFYFYWLILSVVNFSLLALCYHMSNGIRHLLWDLGFFLELSKVYTSGIIMLFCAAFVAVSNIIRFYFS
;
A
#
# COMPACT_ATOMS: atom_id res chain seq x y z
N MET A 1 -5.90 -5.42 -37.68
CA MET A 1 -6.94 -4.46 -37.25
C MET A 1 -7.07 -3.39 -38.33
N LYS A 2 -8.03 -3.51 -39.26
CA LYS A 2 -8.22 -2.61 -40.42
C LYS A 2 -9.64 -2.03 -40.47
N ILE A 3 -10.23 -1.70 -39.31
CA ILE A 3 -11.53 -1.02 -39.24
C ILE A 3 -11.40 0.05 -38.16
N ASN A 4 -11.68 1.30 -38.51
CA ASN A 4 -11.57 2.46 -37.63
C ASN A 4 -12.79 2.55 -36.69
N ARG A 5 -13.01 1.52 -35.87
CA ARG A 5 -14.11 1.49 -34.89
C ARG A 5 -13.69 2.27 -33.64
N PRO A 6 -14.45 3.29 -33.21
CA PRO A 6 -14.15 3.99 -31.97
C PRO A 6 -14.36 3.07 -30.77
N LEU A 7 -13.53 3.23 -29.75
CA LEU A 7 -13.71 2.58 -28.45
C LEU A 7 -14.84 3.27 -27.70
N SER A 8 -15.77 2.51 -27.14
CA SER A 8 -16.78 3.10 -26.26
C SER A 8 -16.14 3.71 -25.01
N PRO A 9 -16.66 4.85 -24.52
CA PRO A 9 -16.23 5.42 -23.26
C PRO A 9 -16.51 4.44 -22.11
N HIS A 10 -15.61 4.37 -21.14
CA HIS A 10 -15.66 3.40 -20.05
C HIS A 10 -15.30 4.09 -18.73
N LEU A 11 -14.01 4.15 -18.35
CA LEU A 11 -13.57 4.71 -17.06
C LEU A 11 -13.98 6.17 -16.86
N THR A 12 -14.05 6.95 -17.94
CA THR A 12 -14.39 8.38 -17.90
C THR A 12 -15.86 8.66 -17.59
N ILE A 13 -16.76 7.69 -17.83
CA ILE A 13 -18.20 7.85 -17.64
C ILE A 13 -18.79 6.95 -16.55
N TYR A 14 -18.03 5.94 -16.09
CA TYR A 14 -18.52 4.97 -15.13
C TYR A 14 -18.55 5.56 -13.71
N LYS A 15 -19.67 5.37 -13.00
CA LYS A 15 -19.82 5.84 -11.63
C LYS A 15 -18.83 5.10 -10.70
N PRO A 16 -18.01 5.80 -9.90
CA PRO A 16 -17.16 5.16 -8.89
C PRO A 16 -18.00 4.36 -7.90
N GLN A 17 -17.67 3.09 -7.72
CA GLN A 17 -18.32 2.17 -6.78
C GLN A 17 -17.32 1.78 -5.69
N LEU A 18 -17.79 1.51 -4.47
CA LEU A 18 -16.93 1.04 -3.38
C LEU A 18 -16.15 -0.21 -3.79
N THR A 19 -16.79 -1.12 -4.53
CA THR A 19 -16.19 -2.37 -5.00
C THR A 19 -15.02 -2.16 -5.95
N SER A 20 -15.21 -1.34 -6.99
CA SER A 20 -14.18 -1.07 -8.01
C SER A 20 -13.05 -0.22 -7.45
N THR A 21 -13.38 0.78 -6.62
CA THR A 21 -12.37 1.64 -5.96
C THR A 21 -11.48 0.84 -5.02
N LEU A 22 -12.04 -0.01 -4.14
CA LEU A 22 -11.24 -0.86 -3.25
C LEU A 22 -10.33 -1.81 -4.03
N SER A 23 -10.80 -2.37 -5.14
CA SER A 23 -9.99 -3.22 -6.04
C SER A 23 -8.81 -2.46 -6.66
N ILE A 24 -9.04 -1.24 -7.14
CA ILE A 24 -7.97 -0.38 -7.69
C ILE A 24 -6.93 -0.07 -6.59
N PHE A 25 -7.38 0.33 -5.40
CA PHE A 25 -6.49 0.62 -4.28
C PHE A 25 -5.72 -0.62 -3.80
N HIS A 26 -6.27 -1.83 -3.94
CA HIS A 26 -5.54 -3.06 -3.63
C HIS A 26 -4.34 -3.27 -4.55
N ARG A 27 -4.51 -2.98 -5.85
CA ARG A 27 -3.42 -3.04 -6.83
C ARG A 27 -2.39 -1.94 -6.58
N ILE A 28 -2.84 -0.71 -6.32
CA ILE A 28 -1.94 0.42 -6.03
C ILE A 28 -1.12 0.15 -4.77
N SER A 29 -1.75 -0.27 -3.68
CA SER A 29 -1.06 -0.61 -2.43
C SER A 29 -0.07 -1.76 -2.62
N GLY A 30 -0.44 -2.80 -3.38
CA GLY A 30 0.46 -3.92 -3.68
C GLY A 30 1.69 -3.49 -4.49
N ALA A 31 1.49 -2.70 -5.54
CA ALA A 31 2.58 -2.16 -6.36
C ALA A 31 3.50 -1.24 -5.54
N PHE A 32 2.92 -0.37 -4.71
CA PHE A 32 3.67 0.52 -3.83
C PHE A 32 4.52 -0.27 -2.82
N LEU A 33 3.94 -1.28 -2.16
CA LEU A 33 4.68 -2.13 -1.22
C LEU A 33 5.79 -2.92 -1.90
N ALA A 34 5.57 -3.44 -3.11
CA ALA A 34 6.60 -4.13 -3.87
C ALA A 34 7.78 -3.21 -4.19
N ILE A 35 7.52 -1.95 -4.58
CA ILE A 35 8.55 -0.94 -4.82
C ILE A 35 9.32 -0.64 -3.53
N MET A 36 8.63 -0.44 -2.40
CA MET A 36 9.26 -0.18 -1.11
C MET A 36 10.15 -1.35 -0.65
N LEU A 37 9.66 -2.59 -0.83
CA LEU A 37 10.44 -3.79 -0.54
C LEU A 37 11.69 -3.87 -1.41
N PHE A 38 11.56 -3.65 -2.72
CA PHE A 38 12.69 -3.66 -3.65
C PHE A 38 13.77 -2.65 -3.26
N PHE A 39 13.39 -1.41 -2.96
CA PHE A 39 14.33 -0.38 -2.50
C PHE A 39 14.99 -0.74 -1.16
N SER A 40 14.23 -1.32 -0.21
CA SER A 40 14.79 -1.74 1.08
C SER A 40 15.87 -2.81 0.92
N ILE A 41 15.66 -3.79 0.04
CA ILE A 41 16.64 -4.86 -0.24
C ILE A 41 17.88 -4.30 -0.93
N LEU A 42 17.69 -3.39 -1.90
CA LEU A 42 18.82 -2.73 -2.57
C LEU A 42 19.67 -1.93 -1.57
N PHE A 43 19.03 -1.20 -0.67
CA PHE A 43 19.75 -0.40 0.34
C PHE A 43 20.56 -1.29 1.29
N LEU A 44 19.98 -2.38 1.78
CA LEU A 44 20.69 -3.36 2.62
C LEU A 44 21.91 -3.96 1.88
N LYS A 45 21.74 -4.33 0.61
CA LYS A 45 22.83 -4.90 -0.19
C LYS A 45 23.98 -3.91 -0.42
N ILE A 46 23.67 -2.63 -0.64
CA ILE A 46 24.69 -1.58 -0.76
C ILE A 46 25.39 -1.37 0.59
N GLY A 47 24.65 -1.42 1.70
CA GLY A 47 25.20 -1.30 3.05
C GLY A 47 26.20 -2.43 3.40
N ASP A 48 25.86 -3.68 3.09
CA ASP A 48 26.73 -4.83 3.33
C ASP A 48 28.02 -4.80 2.49
N LEU A 49 27.93 -4.35 1.24
CA LEU A 49 29.10 -4.28 0.35
C LEU A 49 30.12 -3.21 0.79
N ASN A 50 29.69 -2.22 1.58
CA ASN A 50 30.42 -0.98 1.79
C ASN A 50 30.29 -0.46 3.25
N LEU A 51 30.37 -1.33 4.25
CA LEU A 51 30.39 -0.97 5.69
C LEU A 51 31.45 0.09 6.07
N THR A 52 32.43 0.35 5.20
CA THR A 52 33.50 1.34 5.38
C THR A 52 33.33 2.63 4.55
N PHE A 53 32.27 2.76 3.76
CA PHE A 53 32.10 3.87 2.83
C PHE A 53 31.56 5.13 3.54
N TYR A 54 32.47 5.88 4.14
CA TYR A 54 32.21 7.11 4.92
C TYR A 54 31.23 8.08 4.25
N TYR A 55 31.32 8.27 2.92
CA TYR A 55 30.43 9.18 2.21
C TYR A 55 28.97 8.73 2.21
N LEU A 56 28.69 7.42 2.14
CA LEU A 56 27.33 6.89 2.14
C LEU A 56 26.69 7.10 3.51
N TYR A 57 27.42 6.82 4.60
CA TYR A 57 26.98 7.14 5.96
C TYR A 57 26.74 8.64 6.16
N ARG A 58 27.62 9.49 5.63
CA ARG A 58 27.47 10.95 5.71
C ARG A 58 26.23 11.44 4.97
N TYR A 59 25.96 10.91 3.78
CA TYR A 59 24.75 11.22 3.02
C TYR A 59 23.49 10.68 3.70
N ALA A 60 23.51 9.44 4.22
CA ALA A 60 22.38 8.86 4.95
C ALA A 60 22.07 9.66 6.23
N PHE A 61 23.10 10.08 6.96
CA PHE A 61 22.95 10.92 8.15
C PHE A 61 22.38 12.30 7.80
N PHE A 62 22.94 12.97 6.77
CA PHE A 62 22.40 14.24 6.28
C PHE A 62 20.94 14.10 5.84
N PHE A 63 20.63 13.07 5.06
CA PHE A 63 19.28 12.83 4.59
C PHE A 63 18.31 12.57 5.75
N THR A 64 18.71 11.75 6.73
CA THR A 64 17.91 11.48 7.92
C THR A 64 17.69 12.74 8.75
N PHE A 65 18.70 13.59 8.89
CA PHE A 65 18.62 14.81 9.68
C PHE A 65 17.72 15.89 9.04
N TYR A 66 17.90 16.17 7.75
CA TYR A 66 17.15 17.22 7.06
C TYR A 66 15.78 16.78 6.56
N PHE A 67 15.60 15.48 6.28
CA PHE A 67 14.36 14.91 5.73
C PHE A 67 13.68 13.91 6.67
N TYR A 68 13.96 13.99 7.97
CA TYR A 68 13.35 13.12 8.99
C TYR A 68 11.83 13.00 8.85
N TRP A 69 11.14 14.15 8.69
CA TRP A 69 9.69 14.20 8.55
C TRP A 69 9.17 13.44 7.31
N LEU A 70 9.92 13.51 6.20
CA LEU A 70 9.58 12.83 4.95
C LEU A 70 9.78 11.33 5.10
N ILE A 71 10.88 10.90 5.70
CA ILE A 71 11.15 9.48 5.98
C ILE A 71 10.05 8.91 6.88
N LEU A 72 9.72 9.61 7.96
CA LEU A 72 8.65 9.20 8.89
C LEU A 72 7.29 9.12 8.17
N SER A 73 7.01 10.06 7.28
CA SER A 73 5.79 10.04 6.46
C SER A 73 5.75 8.83 5.55
N VAL A 74 6.85 8.53 4.83
CA VAL A 74 6.95 7.34 3.96
C VAL A 74 6.74 6.07 4.78
N VAL A 75 7.39 5.93 5.94
CA VAL A 75 7.22 4.77 6.82
C VAL A 75 5.76 4.60 7.26
N ASN A 76 5.10 5.69 7.68
CA ASN A 76 3.69 5.64 8.08
C ASN A 76 2.76 5.30 6.91
N PHE A 77 3.03 5.83 5.71
CA PHE A 77 2.27 5.47 4.49
C PHE A 77 2.50 4.02 4.08
N SER A 78 3.72 3.50 4.18
CA SER A 78 4.03 2.07 3.96
C SER A 78 3.30 1.18 4.96
N LEU A 79 3.24 1.56 6.23
CA LEU A 79 2.47 0.84 7.23
C LEU A 79 0.97 0.84 6.90
N LEU A 80 0.40 2.01 6.56
CA LEU A 80 -1.01 2.11 6.17
C LEU A 80 -1.31 1.27 4.93
N ALA A 81 -0.46 1.34 3.91
CA ALA A 81 -0.59 0.54 2.69
C ALA A 81 -0.53 -0.96 3.00
N LEU A 82 0.36 -1.38 3.91
CA LEU A 82 0.46 -2.78 4.36
C LEU A 82 -0.81 -3.23 5.08
N CYS A 83 -1.31 -2.46 6.04
CA CYS A 83 -2.54 -2.78 6.78
C CYS A 83 -3.75 -2.89 5.84
N TYR A 84 -3.87 -1.95 4.89
CA TYR A 84 -4.93 -1.99 3.88
C TYR A 84 -4.78 -3.21 2.96
N HIS A 85 -3.59 -3.43 2.39
CA HIS A 85 -3.35 -4.49 1.42
C HIS A 85 -3.56 -5.87 2.05
N MET A 86 -3.08 -6.08 3.26
CA MET A 86 -3.27 -7.34 4.01
C MET A 86 -4.75 -7.57 4.35
N SER A 87 -5.43 -6.57 4.89
CA SER A 87 -6.85 -6.70 5.25
C SER A 87 -7.72 -6.99 4.03
N ASN A 88 -7.48 -6.27 2.92
CA ASN A 88 -8.20 -6.53 1.67
C ASN A 88 -7.78 -7.87 1.03
N GLY A 89 -6.52 -8.29 1.20
CA GLY A 89 -6.03 -9.59 0.76
C GLY A 89 -6.77 -10.74 1.45
N ILE A 90 -6.99 -10.66 2.76
CA ILE A 90 -7.83 -11.62 3.49
C ILE A 90 -9.25 -11.65 2.91
N ARG A 91 -9.83 -10.48 2.61
CA ARG A 91 -11.15 -10.40 1.98
C ARG A 91 -11.18 -11.07 0.60
N HIS A 92 -10.14 -10.90 -0.22
CA HIS A 92 -10.00 -11.59 -1.50
C HIS A 92 -9.87 -13.11 -1.34
N LEU A 93 -9.06 -13.58 -0.39
CA LEU A 93 -8.95 -15.02 -0.09
C LEU A 93 -10.30 -15.62 0.35
N LEU A 94 -11.09 -14.89 1.14
CA LEU A 94 -12.44 -15.31 1.51
C LEU A 94 -13.37 -15.39 0.29
N TRP A 95 -13.23 -14.47 -0.68
CA TRP A 95 -13.97 -14.53 -1.94
C TRP A 95 -13.55 -15.71 -2.81
N ASP A 96 -12.25 -16.03 -2.86
CA ASP A 96 -11.72 -17.18 -3.60
C ASP A 96 -12.25 -18.51 -3.01
N LEU A 97 -12.54 -18.54 -1.71
CA LEU A 97 -13.20 -19.65 -1.02
C LEU A 97 -14.74 -19.65 -1.20
N GLY A 98 -15.32 -18.67 -1.89
CA GLY A 98 -16.75 -18.57 -2.15
C GLY A 98 -17.57 -17.82 -1.09
N PHE A 99 -16.94 -17.18 -0.10
CA PHE A 99 -17.64 -16.43 0.95
C PHE A 99 -17.95 -14.98 0.51
N PHE A 100 -18.99 -14.39 1.12
CA PHE A 100 -19.33 -12.95 1.00
C PHE A 100 -19.51 -12.38 -0.42
N LEU A 101 -19.99 -13.20 -1.37
CA LEU A 101 -20.16 -12.80 -2.78
C LEU A 101 -21.49 -12.08 -3.10
N GLU A 102 -22.45 -12.08 -2.18
CA GLU A 102 -23.67 -11.26 -2.32
C GLU A 102 -23.35 -9.77 -2.22
N LEU A 103 -24.05 -8.92 -2.97
CA LEU A 103 -23.75 -7.49 -3.05
C LEU A 103 -23.75 -6.82 -1.66
N SER A 104 -24.73 -7.10 -0.80
CA SER A 104 -24.78 -6.58 0.57
C SER A 104 -23.56 -7.01 1.40
N LYS A 105 -23.14 -8.27 1.28
CA LYS A 105 -21.96 -8.84 1.95
C LYS A 105 -20.65 -8.25 1.43
N VAL A 106 -20.56 -7.97 0.13
CA VAL A 106 -19.41 -7.30 -0.49
C VAL A 106 -19.22 -5.89 0.06
N TYR A 107 -20.30 -5.13 0.24
CA TYR A 107 -20.23 -3.77 0.82
C TYR A 107 -19.87 -3.80 2.31
N THR A 108 -20.55 -4.66 3.09
CA THR A 108 -20.28 -4.77 4.54
C THR A 108 -18.86 -5.26 4.82
N SER A 109 -18.39 -6.30 4.13
CA SER A 109 -17.00 -6.76 4.25
C SER A 109 -15.98 -5.70 3.84
N GLY A 110 -16.29 -4.86 2.83
CA GLY A 110 -15.44 -3.72 2.45
C GLY A 110 -15.32 -2.67 3.56
N ILE A 111 -16.42 -2.32 4.23
CA ILE A 111 -16.42 -1.36 5.35
C ILE A 111 -15.68 -1.94 6.56
N ILE A 112 -15.95 -3.20 6.92
CA ILE A 112 -15.27 -3.89 8.03
C ILE A 112 -13.75 -3.92 7.78
N MET A 113 -13.34 -4.29 6.58
CA MET A 113 -11.93 -4.33 6.19
C MET A 113 -11.27 -2.94 6.30
N LEU A 114 -11.95 -1.86 5.88
CA LEU A 114 -11.42 -0.49 6.01
C LEU A 114 -11.23 -0.12 7.48
N PHE A 115 -12.20 -0.44 8.33
CA PHE A 115 -12.11 -0.22 9.77
C PHE A 115 -10.95 -0.99 10.40
N CYS A 116 -10.81 -2.29 10.09
CA CYS A 116 -9.70 -3.11 10.58
C CYS A 116 -8.35 -2.55 10.14
N ALA A 117 -8.21 -2.16 8.87
CA ALA A 117 -6.97 -1.58 8.35
C ALA A 117 -6.61 -0.27 9.08
N ALA A 118 -7.58 0.63 9.26
CA ALA A 118 -7.38 1.90 9.96
C ALA A 118 -7.04 1.69 11.44
N PHE A 119 -7.76 0.80 12.12
CA PHE A 119 -7.54 0.49 13.54
C PHE A 119 -6.12 -0.06 13.78
N VAL A 120 -5.68 -1.02 12.97
CA VAL A 120 -4.33 -1.58 13.08
C VAL A 120 -3.25 -0.55 12.75
N ALA A 121 -3.45 0.27 11.72
CA ALA A 121 -2.50 1.33 11.38
C ALA A 121 -2.37 2.37 12.51
N VAL A 122 -3.49 2.90 13.00
CA VAL A 122 -3.52 3.93 14.05
C VAL A 122 -2.96 3.39 15.36
N SER A 123 -3.34 2.19 15.78
CA SER A 123 -2.81 1.57 17.02
C SER A 123 -1.29 1.40 16.98
N ASN A 124 -0.73 1.02 15.83
CA ASN A 124 0.73 0.92 15.67
C ASN A 124 1.41 2.29 15.71
N ILE A 125 0.82 3.31 15.09
CA ILE A 125 1.35 4.67 15.11
C ILE A 125 1.33 5.21 16.54
N ILE A 126 0.22 5.06 17.27
CA ILE A 126 0.11 5.45 18.68
C ILE A 126 1.17 4.74 19.50
N ARG A 127 1.29 3.41 19.39
CA ARG A 127 2.30 2.64 20.11
C ARG A 127 3.72 3.16 19.86
N PHE A 128 4.03 3.55 18.63
CA PHE A 128 5.34 4.11 18.28
C PHE A 128 5.62 5.46 18.95
N TYR A 129 4.62 6.33 19.09
CA TYR A 129 4.78 7.63 19.75
C TYR A 129 4.86 7.57 21.28
N PHE A 130 4.31 6.50 21.89
CA PHE A 130 4.27 6.31 23.35
C PHE A 130 5.27 5.26 23.86
N SER A 131 6.14 4.73 23.00
CA SER A 131 7.27 3.86 23.33
C SER A 131 8.57 4.63 23.37
#